data_AF-A0A7N2KZI9-F1
#
_entry.id   AF-A0A7N2KZI9-F1
#
_cell.length_a   1.000
_cell.length_b   1.000
_cell.length_c   1.000
_cell.angle_alpha   90.00
_cell.angle_beta   90.00
_cell.angle_gamma   90.00
#
_symmetry.space_group_name_H-M   'P 1'
#
loop_
_entity.id
_entity.type
_entity.pdbx_description
1 polymer ?
#
loop_
_entity_poly.entity_id
_entity_poly.type
_entity_poly.pdbx_seq_one_letter_code
_entity_poly.pdbx_strand_id
1 'polypeptide(L)'
;MGVPGLLGLAAWSFYVLVLAVQPHQAHGSIRGSFGLNKDAVASPENGLCASSVTVHGYKCEEHEVTTKDGYILSVQRIPEGRVGGTAGTKKQPVLTLNTTWGYCRK
;
A
#
# COMPACT_ATOMS: atom_id res chain seq x y z
N MET A 1 -34.76 -27.09 36.98
CA MET A 1 -34.17 -25.75 36.77
C MET A 1 -33.14 -25.55 37.88
N GLY A 2 -31.92 -26.03 37.66
CA GLY A 2 -30.86 -25.96 38.68
C GLY A 2 -30.20 -24.59 38.65
N VAL A 3 -30.17 -23.92 39.80
CA VAL A 3 -29.46 -22.64 39.96
C VAL A 3 -27.97 -22.89 39.68
N PRO A 4 -27.34 -22.21 38.71
CA PRO A 4 -25.91 -22.39 38.48
C PRO A 4 -25.15 -21.97 39.74
N GLY A 5 -24.37 -22.89 40.30
CA GLY A 5 -23.56 -22.64 41.49
C GLY A 5 -22.56 -21.49 41.26
N LEU A 6 -22.01 -20.96 42.35
CA LEU A 6 -21.12 -19.78 42.36
C LEU A 6 -19.98 -19.85 41.31
N LEU A 7 -19.46 -21.06 41.07
CA LEU A 7 -18.43 -21.35 40.06
C LEU A 7 -18.95 -21.19 38.61
N GLY A 8 -20.21 -21.53 38.36
CA GLY A 8 -20.86 -21.36 37.06
C GLY A 8 -21.09 -19.89 36.72
N LEU A 9 -21.44 -19.07 37.71
CA LEU A 9 -21.58 -17.61 37.53
C LEU A 9 -20.22 -16.94 37.25
N ALA A 10 -19.16 -17.38 37.94
CA ALA A 10 -17.81 -16.89 37.68
C ALA A 10 -17.30 -17.28 36.27
N ALA A 11 -17.56 -18.52 35.84
CA ALA A 11 -17.20 -18.98 34.50
C ALA A 11 -17.94 -18.20 33.41
N TRP A 12 -19.22 -17.90 33.61
CA TRP A 12 -20.00 -17.10 32.65
C TRP A 12 -19.56 -15.64 32.62
N SER A 13 -19.22 -15.06 33.77
CA SER A 13 -18.63 -13.72 33.85
C SER A 13 -17.31 -13.64 33.09
N PHE A 14 -16.43 -14.63 33.26
CA PHE A 14 -15.18 -14.72 32.48
C PHE A 14 -15.44 -14.88 30.99
N TYR A 15 -16.41 -15.73 30.58
CA TYR A 15 -16.74 -15.94 29.18
C TYR A 15 -17.28 -14.66 28.50
N VAL A 16 -18.13 -13.89 29.19
CA VAL A 16 -18.63 -12.61 28.71
C VAL A 16 -17.51 -11.56 28.68
N LEU A 17 -16.60 -11.55 29.66
CA LEU A 17 -15.45 -10.64 29.66
C LEU A 17 -14.50 -10.94 28.49
N VAL A 18 -14.27 -12.21 28.18
CA VAL A 18 -13.47 -12.65 27.02
C VAL A 18 -14.14 -12.24 25.71
N LEU A 19 -15.47 -12.37 25.58
CA LEU A 19 -16.19 -11.94 24.38
C LEU A 19 -16.26 -10.40 24.24
N ALA A 20 -16.33 -9.65 25.34
CA ALA A 20 -16.33 -8.19 25.33
C ALA A 20 -14.94 -7.59 25.08
N VAL A 21 -13.87 -8.30 25.43
CA VAL A 21 -12.48 -7.91 25.21
C VAL A 21 -11.91 -8.48 23.91
N GLN A 22 -12.64 -9.35 23.19
CA GLN A 22 -12.30 -9.67 21.80
C GLN A 22 -12.38 -8.37 21.00
N PRO A 23 -11.24 -7.80 20.57
CA PRO A 23 -11.31 -6.79 19.55
C PRO A 23 -11.87 -7.52 18.33
N HIS A 24 -12.89 -6.98 17.69
CA HIS A 24 -13.17 -7.35 16.31
C HIS A 24 -11.91 -7.00 15.51
N GLN A 25 -10.96 -7.93 15.46
CA GLN A 25 -9.87 -7.87 14.51
C GLN A 25 -10.52 -7.99 13.14
N ALA A 26 -10.80 -6.83 12.54
CA ALA A 26 -10.78 -6.74 11.11
C ALA A 26 -9.44 -7.34 10.67
N HIS A 27 -9.48 -8.47 9.98
CA HIS A 27 -8.31 -9.07 9.34
C HIS A 27 -7.83 -8.14 8.21
N GLY A 28 -7.16 -7.05 8.58
CA GLY A 28 -6.26 -6.33 7.72
C GLY A 28 -4.90 -7.00 7.78
N SER A 29 -4.58 -7.84 6.80
CA SER A 29 -3.26 -8.45 6.68
C SER A 29 -2.26 -7.40 6.20
N ILE A 30 -1.52 -6.80 7.12
CA ILE A 30 -0.28 -6.08 6.83
C ILE A 30 0.86 -7.00 7.28
N ARG A 31 1.35 -7.86 6.36
CA ARG A 31 2.66 -8.47 6.54
C ARG A 31 3.71 -7.38 6.32
N GLY A 32 4.36 -6.95 7.39
CA GLY A 32 5.49 -6.02 7.28
C GLY A 32 6.09 -5.65 8.63
N SER A 33 6.76 -6.60 9.29
CA SER A 33 7.83 -6.22 10.24
C SER A 33 9.15 -6.29 9.46
N PHE A 34 9.42 -5.24 8.69
CA PHE A 34 10.79 -4.91 8.33
C PHE A 34 11.28 -3.95 9.39
N GLY A 35 12.33 -4.34 10.11
CA GLY A 35 12.98 -3.48 11.09
C GLY A 35 13.23 -2.11 10.47
N LEU A 36 12.63 -1.08 11.05
CA LEU A 36 12.88 0.30 10.68
C LEU A 36 14.31 0.61 11.13
N ASN A 37 15.28 0.41 10.23
CA ASN A 37 16.52 1.14 10.33
C ASN A 37 16.15 2.63 10.15
N LYS A 38 16.25 3.38 11.23
CA LYS A 38 15.86 4.79 11.35
C LYS A 38 16.80 5.76 10.63
N ASP A 39 17.72 5.25 9.81
CA ASP A 39 18.71 6.08 9.12
C ASP A 39 18.50 6.20 7.60
N ALA A 40 17.40 5.70 7.06
CA ALA A 40 17.00 6.07 5.70
C ALA A 40 16.23 7.40 5.73
N VAL A 41 16.96 8.50 5.93
CA VAL A 41 16.66 9.68 5.12
C VAL A 41 16.89 9.21 3.68
N ALA A 42 15.85 8.62 3.08
CA ALA A 42 15.80 8.35 1.66
C ALA A 42 15.87 9.72 1.02
N SER A 43 17.08 10.12 0.68
CA SER A 43 17.25 11.29 -0.15
C SER A 43 16.51 11.02 -1.47
N PRO A 44 15.98 12.06 -2.12
CA PRO A 44 15.02 11.92 -3.21
C PRO A 44 15.63 11.34 -4.51
N GLU A 45 16.81 10.69 -4.42
CA GLU A 45 17.56 10.11 -5.52
C GLU A 45 16.78 8.97 -6.21
N ASN A 46 15.94 8.26 -5.45
CA ASN A 46 15.15 7.16 -5.98
C ASN A 46 13.72 7.65 -6.29
N GLY A 47 13.45 7.91 -7.57
CA GLY A 47 12.13 8.29 -8.10
C GLY A 47 11.04 7.25 -7.83
N LEU A 48 9.79 7.61 -8.11
CA LEU A 48 8.60 6.80 -7.76
C LEU A 48 8.64 5.38 -8.36
N CYS A 49 9.28 5.24 -9.53
CA CYS A 49 9.53 3.95 -10.14
C CYS A 49 10.35 3.02 -9.24
N ALA A 50 11.46 3.52 -8.70
CA ALA A 50 12.40 2.74 -7.89
C ALA A 50 11.84 2.41 -6.50
N SER A 51 11.07 3.32 -5.90
CA SER A 51 10.52 3.12 -4.56
C SER A 51 9.29 2.22 -4.53
N SER A 52 8.45 2.27 -5.57
CA SER A 52 7.06 1.74 -5.47
C SER A 52 6.67 0.80 -6.59
N VAL A 53 7.29 0.88 -7.78
CA VAL A 53 6.84 0.10 -8.96
C VAL A 53 7.74 -1.11 -9.19
N THR A 54 9.05 -0.88 -9.25
CA THR A 54 10.04 -1.93 -9.57
C THR A 54 10.15 -2.98 -8.46
N VAL A 55 9.95 -2.57 -7.19
CA VAL A 55 9.88 -3.47 -6.03
C VAL A 55 8.78 -4.53 -6.16
N HIS A 56 7.77 -4.28 -6.98
CA HIS A 56 6.68 -5.20 -7.28
C HIS A 56 6.86 -5.97 -8.60
N GLY A 57 8.05 -5.91 -9.21
CA GLY A 57 8.39 -6.64 -10.43
C GLY A 57 7.76 -6.08 -11.71
N TYR A 58 7.29 -4.83 -11.69
CA TYR A 58 6.84 -4.14 -12.91
C TYR A 58 8.00 -3.35 -13.52
N LYS A 59 8.08 -3.32 -14.85
CA LYS A 59 8.94 -2.33 -15.53
C LYS A 59 8.32 -0.94 -15.40
N CYS A 60 9.15 0.06 -15.19
CA CYS A 60 8.73 1.44 -15.00
C CYS A 60 9.68 2.38 -15.74
N GLU A 61 9.11 3.33 -16.46
CA GLU A 61 9.78 4.43 -17.13
C GLU A 61 9.32 5.73 -16.45
N GLU A 62 10.25 6.64 -16.17
CA GLU A 62 9.94 7.93 -15.55
C GLU A 62 10.29 9.04 -16.56
N HIS A 63 9.35 9.97 -16.76
CA HIS A 63 9.47 11.05 -17.72
C HIS A 63 9.28 12.40 -17.01
N GLU A 64 10.20 13.32 -17.23
CA GLU A 64 10.00 14.71 -16.84
C GLU A 64 9.37 15.48 -18.00
N VAL A 65 8.19 16.06 -17.74
CA VAL A 65 7.45 16.85 -18.71
C VAL A 65 7.38 18.27 -18.22
N THR A 66 7.97 19.19 -18.99
CA THR A 66 7.86 20.62 -18.73
C THR A 66 6.59 21.16 -19.38
N THR A 67 5.68 21.70 -18.59
CA THR A 67 4.46 22.32 -19.09
C THR A 67 4.74 23.74 -19.58
N LYS A 68 3.82 24.31 -20.38
CA LYS A 68 3.96 25.65 -20.95
C LYS A 68 4.11 26.76 -19.88
N ASP A 69 3.48 26.56 -18.73
CA ASP A 69 3.53 27.45 -17.57
C ASP A 69 4.74 27.21 -16.66
N GLY A 70 5.66 26.33 -17.06
CA GLY A 70 6.98 26.15 -16.43
C GLY A 70 7.01 25.17 -15.27
N TYR A 71 5.97 24.35 -15.08
CA TYR A 71 6.02 23.27 -14.10
C TYR A 71 6.73 22.04 -14.67
N ILE A 72 7.44 21.31 -13.81
CA ILE A 72 8.07 20.04 -14.13
C ILE A 72 7.24 18.92 -13.51
N LEU A 73 6.57 18.14 -14.36
CA LEU A 73 5.78 16.98 -13.98
C LEU A 73 6.64 15.71 -14.10
N SER A 74 6.76 14.93 -13.03
CA SER A 74 7.28 13.56 -13.12
C SER A 74 6.13 12.59 -13.42
N VAL A 75 6.17 11.96 -14.59
CA VAL A 75 5.15 11.04 -15.11
C VAL A 75 5.72 9.62 -15.14
N GLN A 76 5.03 8.65 -14.53
CA GLN A 76 5.44 7.25 -14.51
C GLN A 76 4.66 6.43 -15.54
N ARG A 77 5.36 5.64 -16.36
CA ARG A 77 4.79 4.74 -17.37
C ARG A 77 5.18 3.29 -17.07
N ILE A 78 4.19 2.41 -17.04
CA ILE A 78 4.38 0.96 -16.89
C ILE A 78 4.08 0.32 -18.26
N PRO A 79 5.11 0.05 -19.10
CA PRO A 79 4.90 -0.40 -20.47
C PRO A 79 4.30 -1.82 -20.55
N GLU A 80 4.55 -2.64 -19.54
CA GLU A 80 4.07 -4.01 -19.49
C GLU A 80 3.77 -4.52 -18.09
N GLY A 81 2.92 -5.54 -18.01
CA GLY A 81 2.67 -6.28 -16.78
C GLY A 81 3.87 -7.12 -16.37
N ARG A 82 3.83 -7.66 -15.15
CA ARG A 82 4.91 -8.43 -14.51
C ARG A 82 5.44 -9.59 -15.37
N VAL A 83 4.52 -10.35 -15.96
CA VAL A 83 4.84 -11.38 -16.94
C VAL A 83 4.82 -10.65 -18.27
N GLY A 84 6.01 -10.41 -18.83
CA GLY A 84 6.19 -9.59 -20.03
C GLY A 84 5.14 -9.91 -21.11
N GLY A 85 4.67 -8.86 -21.79
CA GLY A 85 3.74 -9.07 -22.91
C GLY A 85 4.48 -9.67 -24.10
N THR A 86 3.76 -10.29 -25.03
CA THR A 86 4.32 -10.62 -26.34
C THR A 86 4.95 -9.38 -26.97
N ALA A 87 6.27 -9.40 -27.12
CA ALA A 87 7.05 -8.32 -27.71
C ALA A 87 6.46 -7.95 -29.07
N GLY A 88 6.09 -6.69 -29.27
CA GLY A 88 5.57 -6.18 -30.55
C GLY A 88 4.04 -5.98 -30.62
N THR A 89 3.27 -6.35 -29.59
CA THR A 89 1.84 -5.96 -29.54
C THR A 89 1.70 -4.52 -29.03
N LYS A 90 1.16 -3.62 -29.86
CA LYS A 90 0.84 -2.25 -29.42
C LYS A 90 -0.31 -2.31 -28.41
N LYS A 91 0.00 -2.04 -27.14
CA LYS A 91 -0.99 -2.01 -26.06
C LYS A 91 -1.70 -0.66 -26.04
N GLN A 92 -2.99 -0.66 -25.69
CA GLN A 92 -3.74 0.57 -25.49
C GLN A 92 -3.17 1.33 -24.28
N PRO A 93 -2.81 2.62 -24.42
CA PRO A 93 -2.39 3.43 -23.29
C PRO A 93 -3.58 3.76 -22.41
N VAL A 94 -3.38 3.67 -21.09
CA VAL A 94 -4.34 4.10 -20.08
C VAL A 94 -3.67 5.17 -19.24
N LEU A 95 -4.33 6.32 -19.08
CA LEU A 95 -3.88 7.40 -18.22
C LEU A 95 -4.63 7.35 -16.90
N THR A 96 -3.89 7.24 -15.80
CA THR A 96 -4.44 7.38 -14.46
C THR A 96 -3.96 8.69 -13.88
N LEU A 97 -4.90 9.59 -13.59
CA LEU A 97 -4.63 10.89 -12.96
C LEU A 97 -5.06 10.82 -11.49
N ASN A 98 -4.19 11.26 -10.58
CA ASN A 98 -4.55 11.45 -9.18
C ASN A 98 -5.21 12.83 -8.99
N THR A 99 -6.24 12.91 -8.15
CA THR A 99 -7.04 14.12 -7.95
C THR A 99 -6.60 14.93 -6.73
N THR A 100 -5.62 14.47 -5.95
CA THR A 100 -5.25 15.08 -4.66
C THR A 100 -3.74 14.98 -4.43
N TRP A 101 -3.09 16.12 -4.14
CA TRP A 101 -1.66 16.27 -3.81
C TRP A 101 -0.72 15.45 -4.72
N GLY A 102 -0.72 15.75 -6.02
CA GLY A 102 0.38 15.35 -6.90
C GLY A 102 1.65 16.15 -6.55
N TYR A 103 2.81 15.48 -6.54
CA TYR A 103 4.10 16.15 -6.35
C TYR A 103 4.51 16.85 -7.66
N CYS A 104 4.38 18.17 -7.69
CA CYS A 104 4.81 19.03 -8.79
C CYS A 104 5.99 19.89 -8.33
N ARG A 105 7.09 19.92 -9.10
CA ARG A 105 8.24 20.81 -8.83
C ARG A 105 8.22 21.99 -9.81
N LYS A 106 8.81 23.10 -9.39
CA LYS A 106 8.99 24.34 -10.17
C LYS A 106 10.46 24.67 -10.26
#